data_AF-A0A7U7J3T4-F1
#
_entry.id   AF-A0A7U7J3T4-F1
#
_cell.length_a   1.000
_cell.length_b   1.000
_cell.length_c   1.000
_cell.angle_alpha   90.00
_cell.angle_beta   90.00
_cell.angle_gamma   90.00
#
_symmetry.space_group_name_H-M   'P 1'
#
loop_
_entity.id
_entity.type
_entity.pdbx_description
1 polymer ?
#
loop_
_entity_poly.entity_id
_entity_poly.type
_entity_poly.pdbx_seq_one_letter_code
_entity_poly.pdbx_strand_id
1 'polypeptide(L)'
;MPIYRVVRLIALYLLLLQIKLCGVPMDFGSYVRQLREQRREINRRYSIRQTAQRIGIEPAHLSKIERGDVPSPSEETIRRLAADLGEDVDVLLALAGKVSSDICEAITQRPILFAELIRGLSDVPDADLMALVCKVRNGEW
;
A
#
# COMPACT_ATOMS: atom_id res chain seq x y z
N MET A 1 -8.74 23.79 22.42
CA MET A 1 -8.85 23.51 20.97
C MET A 1 -9.11 22.02 20.66
N PRO A 2 -10.26 21.43 21.06
CA PRO A 2 -10.59 20.04 20.72
C PRO A 2 -11.26 19.86 19.33
N ILE A 3 -11.94 20.90 18.84
CA ILE A 3 -12.72 20.86 17.59
C ILE A 3 -11.82 20.63 16.37
N TYR A 4 -10.64 21.27 16.32
CA TYR A 4 -9.68 21.11 15.22
C TYR A 4 -9.12 19.68 15.11
N ARG A 5 -9.04 18.91 16.19
CA ARG A 5 -8.57 17.52 16.14
C ARG A 5 -9.61 16.58 15.52
N VAL A 6 -10.88 16.77 15.85
CA VAL A 6 -11.98 15.92 15.35
C VAL A 6 -12.29 16.24 13.89
N VAL A 7 -12.36 17.54 13.53
CA VAL A 7 -12.56 17.96 12.12
C VAL A 7 -11.42 17.47 11.23
N ARG A 8 -10.17 17.44 11.75
CA ARG A 8 -9.02 16.92 11.02
C ARG A 8 -9.00 15.39 10.94
N LEU A 9 -9.47 14.67 11.96
CA LEU A 9 -9.64 13.21 11.90
C LEU A 9 -10.74 12.80 10.91
N ILE A 10 -11.84 13.55 10.86
CA ILE A 10 -12.91 13.35 9.89
C ILE A 10 -12.41 13.69 8.48
N ALA A 11 -11.66 14.78 8.30
CA ALA A 11 -11.03 15.10 7.01
C ALA A 11 -9.98 14.05 6.60
N LEU A 12 -9.23 13.48 7.55
CA LEU A 12 -8.27 12.40 7.31
C LEU A 12 -8.98 11.09 6.92
N TYR A 13 -10.08 10.77 7.60
CA TYR A 13 -10.91 9.62 7.27
C TYR A 13 -11.58 9.78 5.90
N LEU A 14 -12.10 10.98 5.59
CA LEU A 14 -12.71 11.29 4.29
C LEU A 14 -11.66 11.34 3.16
N LEU A 15 -10.43 11.79 3.42
CA LEU A 15 -9.33 11.77 2.44
C LEU A 15 -8.81 10.34 2.21
N LEU A 16 -8.69 9.54 3.27
CA LEU A 16 -8.41 8.10 3.15
C LEU A 16 -9.52 7.36 2.40
N LEU A 17 -10.79 7.76 2.59
CA LEU A 17 -11.92 7.26 1.82
C LEU A 17 -11.85 7.71 0.35
N GLN A 18 -11.47 8.96 0.07
CA GLN A 18 -11.25 9.47 -1.30
C GLN A 18 -10.09 8.77 -2.02
N ILE A 19 -9.01 8.42 -1.31
CA ILE A 19 -7.90 7.63 -1.87
C ILE A 19 -8.35 6.18 -2.16
N LYS A 20 -9.25 5.64 -1.34
CA LYS A 20 -9.85 4.31 -1.56
C LYS A 20 -10.92 4.28 -2.66
N LEU A 21 -11.46 5.45 -3.04
CA LEU A 21 -12.57 5.61 -4.00
C LEU A 21 -12.18 6.28 -5.32
N CYS A 22 -10.98 6.86 -5.45
CA CYS A 22 -10.55 7.54 -6.68
C CYS A 22 -9.21 6.99 -7.16
N GLY A 23 -9.26 6.22 -8.25
CA GLY A 23 -8.11 5.72 -9.01
C GLY A 23 -7.31 6.83 -9.71
N VAL A 24 -6.69 7.72 -8.93
CA VAL A 24 -5.59 8.55 -9.42
C VAL A 24 -4.32 7.71 -9.26
N PRO A 25 -3.60 7.40 -10.35
CA PRO A 25 -2.34 6.68 -10.24
C PRO A 25 -1.30 7.62 -9.61
N MET A 26 -1.22 7.62 -8.29
CA MET A 26 -0.07 8.17 -7.59
C MET A 26 1.11 7.23 -7.80
N ASP A 27 2.26 7.78 -8.20
CA ASP A 27 3.52 7.05 -8.21
C ASP A 27 3.86 6.60 -6.77
N PHE A 28 4.45 5.41 -6.63
CA PHE A 28 4.89 4.83 -5.37
C PHE A 28 5.67 5.81 -4.49
N GLY A 29 6.65 6.51 -5.07
CA GLY A 29 7.51 7.44 -4.34
C GLY A 29 6.71 8.59 -3.75
N SER A 30 5.86 9.20 -4.58
CA SER A 30 4.97 10.30 -4.17
C SER A 30 4.01 9.88 -3.05
N TYR A 31 3.43 8.67 -3.16
CA TYR A 31 2.51 8.13 -2.16
C TYR A 31 3.21 7.89 -0.82
N VAL A 32 4.36 7.20 -0.83
CA VAL A 32 5.15 6.94 0.39
C VAL A 32 5.56 8.25 1.08
N ARG A 33 5.96 9.26 0.31
CA ARG A 33 6.29 10.59 0.84
C ARG A 33 5.11 11.23 1.55
N GLN A 34 3.96 11.30 0.89
CA GLN A 34 2.75 11.89 1.44
C GLN A 34 2.35 11.17 2.74
N LEU A 35 2.35 9.84 2.68
CA LEU A 35 2.02 8.95 3.79
C LEU A 35 2.94 9.15 5.00
N ARG A 36 4.25 9.32 4.77
CA ARG A 36 5.24 9.64 5.81
C ARG A 36 5.04 11.05 6.37
N GLU A 37 4.82 12.04 5.51
CA GLU A 37 4.63 13.43 5.92
C GLU A 37 3.37 13.60 6.78
N GLN A 38 2.26 12.96 6.42
CA GLN A 38 1.03 12.91 7.22
C GLN A 38 1.29 12.36 8.63
N ARG A 39 2.04 11.26 8.72
CA ARG A 39 2.41 10.69 10.04
C ARG A 39 3.35 11.60 10.81
N ARG A 40 4.21 12.34 10.11
CA ARG A 40 5.13 13.31 10.72
C ARG A 40 4.41 14.47 11.39
N GLU A 41 3.26 14.88 10.87
CA GLU A 41 2.42 15.92 11.48
C GLU A 41 1.90 15.51 12.87
N ILE A 42 1.70 14.21 13.07
CA ILE A 42 1.24 13.64 14.35
C ILE A 42 2.43 13.27 15.23
N ASN A 43 3.47 12.68 14.64
CA ASN A 43 4.65 12.20 15.34
C ASN A 43 5.94 12.52 14.58
N ARG A 44 6.77 13.41 15.14
CA ARG A 44 8.03 13.87 14.55
C ARG A 44 9.01 12.74 14.18
N ARG A 45 8.84 11.53 14.72
CA ARG A 45 9.63 10.32 14.38
C ARG A 45 9.60 9.95 12.90
N TYR A 46 8.60 10.40 12.15
CA TYR A 46 8.47 10.15 10.71
C TYR A 46 9.26 11.16 9.85
N SER A 47 10.35 11.71 10.40
CA SER A 47 11.35 12.39 9.59
C SER A 47 12.04 11.40 8.66
N ILE A 48 12.52 11.87 7.50
CA ILE A 48 13.17 11.02 6.49
C ILE A 48 14.32 10.19 7.10
N ARG A 49 15.13 10.81 7.96
CA ARG A 49 16.28 10.17 8.61
C ARG A 49 15.86 9.06 9.57
N GLN A 50 14.86 9.33 10.40
CA GLN A 50 14.41 8.37 11.41
C GLN A 50 13.58 7.23 10.79
N THR A 51 12.79 7.50 9.75
CA THR A 51 12.10 6.45 8.98
C THR A 51 13.12 5.56 8.30
N ALA A 52 14.09 6.13 7.57
CA ALA A 52 15.15 5.36 6.91
C ALA A 52 15.92 4.48 7.89
N GLN A 53 16.26 5.01 9.08
CA GLN A 53 16.90 4.24 10.13
C GLN A 53 16.07 3.03 10.59
N ARG A 54 14.75 3.18 10.79
CA ARG A 54 13.88 2.09 11.26
C ARG A 54 13.66 1.00 10.21
N ILE A 55 13.61 1.37 8.93
CA ILE A 55 13.49 0.39 7.83
C ILE A 55 14.86 -0.17 7.39
N GLY A 56 15.95 0.33 7.98
CA GLY A 56 17.30 -0.18 7.74
C GLY A 56 17.90 0.22 6.39
N ILE A 57 17.61 1.44 5.90
CA ILE A 57 18.23 2.00 4.68
C ILE A 57 18.83 3.38 4.93
N GLU A 58 19.65 3.86 4.00
CA GLU A 58 20.21 5.21 4.09
C GLU A 58 19.14 6.30 3.88
N PRO A 59 19.17 7.41 4.64
CA PRO A 59 18.25 8.54 4.44
C PRO A 59 18.25 9.11 3.02
N ALA A 60 19.42 9.16 2.38
CA ALA A 60 19.55 9.61 1.00
C ALA A 60 18.84 8.66 0.02
N HIS A 61 18.87 7.35 0.28
CA HIS A 61 18.17 6.35 -0.52
C HIS A 61 16.65 6.49 -0.38
N LEU A 62 16.13 6.59 0.85
CA LEU A 62 14.69 6.86 1.07
C LEU A 62 14.25 8.14 0.35
N SER A 63 15.09 9.18 0.39
CA SER A 63 14.79 10.44 -0.28
C SER A 63 14.73 10.33 -1.79
N LYS A 64 15.58 9.51 -2.42
CA LYS A 64 15.52 9.21 -3.86
C LYS A 64 14.26 8.41 -4.21
N ILE A 65 13.92 7.41 -3.38
CA ILE A 65 12.70 6.62 -3.53
C ILE A 65 11.46 7.53 -3.51
N GLU A 66 11.36 8.42 -2.51
CA GLU A 66 10.24 9.36 -2.35
C GLU A 66 10.10 10.39 -3.47
N ARG A 67 11.12 10.57 -4.30
CA ARG A 67 11.10 11.44 -5.49
C ARG A 67 10.89 10.69 -6.80
N GLY A 68 10.93 9.35 -6.78
CA GLY A 68 10.92 8.54 -8.01
C GLY A 68 12.23 8.59 -8.79
N ASP A 69 13.34 9.03 -8.17
CA ASP A 69 14.65 9.15 -8.84
C ASP A 69 15.35 7.79 -9.03
N VAL A 70 14.82 6.73 -8.44
CA VAL A 70 15.37 5.36 -8.48
C VAL A 70 14.27 4.37 -8.81
N PRO A 71 14.62 3.20 -9.39
CA PRO A 71 13.67 2.12 -9.60
C PRO A 71 12.96 1.70 -8.30
N SER A 72 11.75 1.14 -8.44
CA SER A 72 10.96 0.64 -7.32
C SER A 72 11.78 -0.28 -6.42
N PRO A 73 11.83 -0.01 -5.10
CA PRO A 73 12.70 -0.72 -4.16
C PRO A 73 12.31 -2.20 -4.02
N SER A 74 13.17 -3.03 -3.44
CA SER A 74 12.90 -4.47 -3.24
C SER A 74 11.61 -4.71 -2.46
N GLU A 75 10.95 -5.87 -2.68
CA GLU A 75 9.76 -6.27 -1.90
C GLU A 75 10.02 -6.17 -0.39
N GLU A 76 11.19 -6.62 0.06
CA GLU A 76 11.60 -6.52 1.46
C GLU A 76 11.62 -5.08 1.99
N THR A 77 12.13 -4.13 1.19
CA THR A 77 12.12 -2.71 1.56
C THR A 77 10.70 -2.17 1.62
N ILE A 78 9.85 -2.56 0.66
CA ILE A 78 8.43 -2.19 0.61
C ILE A 78 7.70 -2.73 1.84
N ARG A 79 7.95 -3.97 2.24
CA ARG A 79 7.37 -4.61 3.44
C ARG A 79 7.77 -3.87 4.72
N ARG A 80 9.03 -3.47 4.85
CA ARG A 80 9.49 -2.65 6.00
C ARG A 80 8.87 -1.25 6.00
N LEU A 81 8.70 -0.62 4.84
CA LEU A 81 7.99 0.65 4.71
C LEU A 81 6.53 0.52 5.11
N ALA A 82 5.84 -0.50 4.59
CA ALA A 82 4.46 -0.83 4.94
C ALA A 82 4.31 -1.03 6.44
N ALA A 83 5.22 -1.77 7.08
CA ALA A 83 5.20 -1.99 8.53
C ALA A 83 5.49 -0.72 9.35
N ASP A 84 6.49 0.09 8.97
CA ASP A 84 6.83 1.32 9.71
C ASP A 84 5.73 2.38 9.62
N LEU A 85 5.16 2.51 8.42
CA LEU A 85 4.05 3.42 8.19
C LEU A 85 2.73 2.79 8.69
N GLY A 86 2.57 1.47 8.77
CA GLY A 86 1.27 0.87 9.06
C GLY A 86 0.30 1.10 7.89
N GLU A 87 0.78 0.78 6.70
CA GLU A 87 -0.01 0.69 5.46
C GLU A 87 -0.06 -0.77 5.01
N ASP A 88 -1.03 -1.10 4.17
CA ASP A 88 -1.08 -2.43 3.58
C ASP A 88 0.11 -2.66 2.61
N VAL A 89 0.78 -3.81 2.76
CA VAL A 89 1.93 -4.17 1.92
C VAL A 89 1.53 -4.37 0.46
N ASP A 90 0.35 -4.93 0.21
CA ASP A 90 -0.15 -5.21 -1.14
C ASP A 90 -0.49 -3.92 -1.87
N VAL A 91 -0.95 -2.89 -1.14
CA VAL A 91 -1.15 -1.54 -1.69
C VAL A 91 0.18 -0.94 -2.13
N LEU A 92 1.21 -0.99 -1.28
CA LEU A 92 2.52 -0.45 -1.63
C LEU A 92 3.21 -1.24 -2.75
N LEU A 93 3.03 -2.56 -2.79
CA LEU A 93 3.53 -3.40 -3.88
C LEU A 93 2.83 -3.08 -5.20
N ALA A 94 1.50 -2.95 -5.19
CA ALA A 94 0.72 -2.60 -6.38
C ALA A 94 1.15 -1.23 -6.95
N LEU A 95 1.34 -0.22 -6.09
CA LEU A 95 1.85 1.10 -6.49
C LEU A 95 3.27 1.03 -7.07
N ALA A 96 4.08 0.09 -6.59
CA ALA A 96 5.42 -0.18 -7.11
C ALA A 96 5.42 -1.01 -8.42
N GLY A 97 4.25 -1.43 -8.91
CA GLY A 97 4.10 -2.31 -10.06
C GLY A 97 4.50 -3.76 -9.78
N LYS A 98 4.36 -4.21 -8.52
CA LYS A 98 4.81 -5.53 -8.03
C LYS A 98 3.64 -6.30 -7.42
N VAL A 99 3.76 -7.62 -7.48
CA VAL A 99 2.93 -8.58 -6.76
C VAL A 99 3.84 -9.29 -5.77
N SER A 100 3.32 -9.63 -4.59
CA SER A 100 4.11 -10.29 -3.55
C SER A 100 4.58 -11.68 -3.99
N SER A 101 5.75 -12.07 -3.47
CA SER A 101 6.37 -13.37 -3.77
C SER A 101 5.47 -14.57 -3.47
N ASP A 102 4.74 -14.56 -2.36
CA ASP A 102 3.78 -15.61 -1.97
C ASP A 102 2.61 -15.76 -2.94
N ILE A 103 2.07 -14.66 -3.48
CA ILE A 103 1.04 -14.69 -4.53
C ILE A 103 1.64 -15.27 -5.81
N CYS A 104 2.86 -14.89 -6.17
CA CYS A 104 3.54 -15.44 -7.36
C CYS A 104 3.78 -16.95 -7.21
N GLU A 105 4.18 -17.42 -6.03
CA GLU A 105 4.29 -18.84 -5.69
C GLU A 105 2.93 -19.54 -5.83
N ALA A 106 1.85 -18.97 -5.29
CA ALA A 106 0.51 -19.54 -5.41
C ALA A 106 0.06 -19.70 -6.88
N ILE A 107 0.30 -18.67 -7.71
CA ILE A 107 -0.03 -18.68 -9.14
C ILE A 107 0.81 -19.74 -9.87
N THR A 108 2.12 -19.80 -9.61
CA THR A 108 3.03 -20.73 -10.29
C THR A 108 2.78 -22.19 -9.94
N GLN A 109 2.19 -22.50 -8.78
CA GLN A 109 1.77 -23.86 -8.43
C GLN A 109 0.60 -24.37 -9.29
N ARG A 110 -0.30 -23.48 -9.73
CA ARG A 110 -1.50 -23.83 -10.51
C ARG A 110 -1.77 -22.78 -11.60
N PRO A 111 -0.88 -22.64 -12.59
CA PRO A 111 -0.86 -21.48 -13.47
C PRO A 111 -2.11 -21.38 -14.36
N ILE A 112 -2.63 -22.49 -14.86
CA ILE A 112 -3.82 -22.50 -15.73
C ILE A 112 -5.05 -22.08 -14.92
N LEU A 113 -5.30 -22.72 -13.78
CA LEU A 113 -6.46 -22.44 -12.91
C LEU A 113 -6.47 -20.99 -12.42
N PHE A 114 -5.34 -20.49 -11.92
CA PHE A 114 -5.27 -19.10 -11.47
C PHE A 114 -5.36 -18.11 -12.62
N ALA A 115 -4.80 -18.41 -13.79
CA ALA A 115 -4.92 -17.52 -14.94
C ALA A 115 -6.36 -17.45 -15.48
N GLU A 116 -7.09 -18.56 -15.51
CA GLU A 116 -8.52 -18.57 -15.83
C GLU A 116 -9.33 -17.80 -14.79
N LEU A 117 -9.08 -18.04 -13.50
CA LEU A 117 -9.75 -17.34 -12.40
C LEU A 117 -9.51 -15.82 -12.46
N ILE A 118 -8.26 -15.38 -12.53
CA ILE A 118 -7.90 -13.96 -12.54
C ILE A 118 -8.49 -13.25 -13.77
N ARG A 119 -8.41 -13.87 -14.96
CA ARG A 119 -9.01 -13.29 -16.17
C ARG A 119 -10.53 -13.29 -16.14
N GLY A 120 -11.16 -14.33 -15.57
CA GLY A 120 -12.61 -14.39 -15.43
C GLY A 120 -13.15 -13.37 -14.42
N LEU A 121 -12.34 -12.98 -13.44
CA LEU A 121 -12.70 -12.00 -12.41
C LEU A 121 -12.33 -10.55 -12.75
N SER A 122 -11.60 -10.30 -13.85
CA SER A 122 -11.06 -8.95 -14.14
C SER A 122 -12.14 -7.90 -14.43
N ASP A 123 -13.30 -8.33 -14.94
CA ASP A 123 -14.41 -7.45 -15.32
C ASP A 123 -15.60 -7.53 -14.36
N VAL A 124 -15.43 -8.23 -13.23
CA VAL A 124 -16.47 -8.39 -12.21
C VAL A 124 -16.56 -7.13 -11.34
N PRO A 125 -17.75 -6.63 -11.00
CA PRO A 125 -17.89 -5.49 -10.09
C PRO A 125 -17.23 -5.75 -8.72
N ASP A 126 -16.62 -4.71 -8.14
CA ASP A 126 -15.94 -4.80 -6.84
C ASP A 126 -16.82 -5.43 -5.74
N ALA A 127 -18.13 -5.15 -5.73
CA ALA A 127 -19.06 -5.71 -4.75
C ALA A 127 -19.15 -7.24 -4.81
N ASP A 128 -19.17 -7.80 -6.03
CA ASP A 128 -19.25 -9.24 -6.26
C ASP A 128 -17.90 -9.91 -5.94
N LEU A 129 -16.80 -9.27 -6.34
CA LEU A 129 -15.45 -9.74 -6.00
C LEU A 129 -15.22 -9.76 -4.48
N MET A 130 -15.68 -8.73 -3.77
CA MET A 130 -15.63 -8.67 -2.30
C MET A 130 -16.45 -9.78 -1.65
N ALA A 131 -17.64 -10.08 -2.17
CA ALA A 131 -18.45 -11.19 -1.69
C ALA A 131 -17.73 -12.55 -1.87
N LEU A 132 -17.06 -12.74 -3.02
CA LEU A 132 -16.25 -13.93 -3.26
C LEU A 132 -15.09 -14.01 -2.25
N VAL A 133 -14.32 -12.94 -2.05
CA VAL A 133 -13.21 -12.89 -1.08
C VAL A 133 -13.70 -13.24 0.34
N CYS A 134 -14.86 -12.74 0.76
CA CYS A 134 -15.47 -13.10 2.04
C CYS A 134 -15.77 -14.60 2.16
N LYS A 135 -16.40 -15.19 1.14
CA LYS A 135 -16.66 -16.64 1.10
C LYS A 135 -15.36 -17.44 1.21
N VAL A 136 -14.32 -17.03 0.48
CA VAL A 136 -13.00 -17.68 0.51
C VAL A 136 -12.41 -17.67 1.91
N ARG A 137 -12.40 -16.49 2.54
CA ARG A 137 -11.82 -16.28 3.88
C ARG A 137 -12.56 -17.06 4.97
N ASN A 138 -13.87 -17.22 4.82
CA ASN A 138 -14.70 -17.94 5.78
C ASN A 138 -14.68 -19.47 5.58
N GLY A 139 -14.04 -19.96 4.51
CA GLY A 139 -14.04 -21.40 4.19
C GLY A 139 -15.40 -21.92 3.72
N GLU A 140 -16.24 -21.05 3.16
CA GLU A 140 -17.57 -21.40 2.63
C GLU A 140 -17.44 -21.97 1.21
N TRP A 141 -16.82 -23.14 1.08
CA TRP A 141 -16.60 -23.87 -0.18
C TRP A 141 -17.22 -25.27 -0.17
#